data_AF-A0A4Y2I012-F1
#
_entry.id   AF-A0A4Y2I012-F1
#
_cell.length_a   1.000
_cell.length_b   1.000
_cell.length_c   1.000
_cell.angle_alpha   90.00
_cell.angle_beta   90.00
_cell.angle_gamma   90.00
#
_symmetry.space_group_name_H-M   'P 1'
#
loop_
_entity.id
_entity.type
_entity.pdbx_description
1 polymer ?
#
loop_
_entity_poly.entity_id
_entity_poly.type
_entity_poly.pdbx_seq_one_letter_code
_entity_poly.pdbx_strand_id
1 'polypeptide(L)'
;MDSLLFFISSEFIYVFWLSLCELWCGQTQGKISIYSTVDSTVTNQEIVYHYDPIVDNLDVYQLVGGFCDKPIVWSYVYPGCVAYQWDTANRTILHKLDCSKLAPCSESLMSISIEEHLS
;
A
#
# COMPACT_ATOMS: atom_id res chain seq x y z
N MET A 1 2.77 8.22 -19.55
CA MET A 1 3.86 8.16 -18.55
C MET A 1 3.88 6.72 -18.11
N ASP A 2 4.84 5.98 -18.62
CA ASP A 2 4.83 4.53 -18.62
C ASP A 2 5.49 4.05 -17.32
N SER A 3 4.69 3.52 -16.40
CA SER A 3 5.18 2.81 -15.23
C SER A 3 5.41 1.34 -15.60
N LEU A 4 6.59 0.80 -15.29
CA LEU A 4 6.89 -0.61 -15.52
C LEU A 4 6.90 -1.36 -14.18
N LEU A 5 6.04 -2.36 -14.07
CA LEU A 5 5.98 -3.29 -12.94
C LEU A 5 6.98 -4.41 -13.19
N PHE A 6 8.01 -4.54 -12.37
CA PHE A 6 8.92 -5.69 -12.40
C PHE A 6 8.61 -6.61 -11.21
N PHE A 7 8.51 -7.91 -11.48
CA PHE A 7 8.45 -8.96 -10.47
C PHE A 7 9.80 -9.68 -10.44
N ILE A 8 10.48 -9.72 -9.30
CA ILE A 8 11.61 -10.63 -9.09
C ILE A 8 11.39 -11.38 -7.77
N SER A 9 11.31 -12.71 -7.87
CA SER A 9 11.39 -13.70 -6.78
C SER A 9 11.11 -13.21 -5.35
N SER A 10 9.86 -13.35 -4.91
CA SER A 10 9.38 -13.19 -3.52
C SER A 10 9.54 -11.82 -2.83
N GLU A 11 10.16 -10.81 -3.45
CA GLU A 11 10.15 -9.43 -2.95
C GLU A 11 9.75 -8.44 -4.07
N PHE A 12 8.80 -7.56 -3.78
CA PHE A 12 8.23 -6.65 -4.76
C PHE A 12 9.12 -5.43 -4.93
N ILE A 13 9.47 -5.08 -6.17
CA ILE A 13 10.40 -4.02 -6.53
C ILE A 13 9.73 -3.06 -7.53
N TYR A 14 9.59 -1.78 -7.19
CA TYR A 14 8.92 -0.78 -8.03
C TYR A 14 9.86 0.30 -8.51
N VAL A 15 9.93 0.51 -9.83
CA VAL A 15 10.78 1.50 -10.50
C VAL A 15 9.95 2.67 -11.03
N PHE A 16 10.25 3.90 -10.59
CA PHE A 16 9.70 5.13 -11.19
C PHE A 16 10.64 5.68 -12.27
N TRP A 17 10.10 6.06 -13.44
CA TRP A 17 10.85 6.79 -14.47
C TRP A 17 10.54 8.29 -14.41
N LEU A 18 11.36 9.02 -13.65
CA LEU A 18 11.65 10.43 -13.90
C LEU A 18 13.20 10.57 -13.94
N SER A 19 13.73 11.78 -14.08
CA SER A 19 15.18 12.05 -14.20
C SER A 19 16.05 11.48 -13.06
N LEU A 20 15.44 11.03 -11.97
CA LEU A 20 15.99 10.06 -11.01
C LEU A 20 15.04 8.89 -10.88
N CYS A 21 15.60 7.67 -10.87
CA CYS A 21 14.85 6.43 -10.78
C CYS A 21 14.90 5.90 -9.35
N GLU A 22 13.73 5.72 -8.72
CA GLU A 22 13.63 5.18 -7.36
C GLU A 22 13.06 3.77 -7.39
N LEU A 23 13.59 2.94 -6.50
CA LEU A 23 13.25 1.54 -6.30
C LEU A 23 12.57 1.35 -4.94
N TRP A 24 11.28 1.06 -4.89
CA TRP A 24 10.56 0.83 -3.64
C TRP A 24 10.38 -0.68 -3.41
N CYS A 25 10.88 -1.17 -2.27
CA CYS A 25 10.90 -2.58 -1.92
C CYS A 25 10.17 -2.85 -0.60
N GLY A 26 9.13 -3.67 -0.66
CA GLY A 26 8.36 -4.08 0.51
C GLY A 26 9.14 -5.12 1.32
N GLN A 27 9.12 -5.01 2.65
CA GLN A 27 9.84 -5.92 3.53
C GLN A 27 8.98 -6.33 4.73
N THR A 28 9.55 -7.20 5.56
CA THR A 28 9.00 -7.60 6.86
C THR A 28 9.06 -6.46 7.89
N GLN A 29 8.35 -6.61 9.01
CA GLN A 29 8.20 -5.59 10.06
C GLN A 29 7.61 -4.25 9.57
N GLY A 30 6.79 -4.27 8.53
CA GLY A 30 6.05 -3.12 8.03
C GLY A 30 6.94 -2.04 7.44
N LYS A 31 8.16 -2.39 7.01
CA LYS A 31 9.12 -1.43 6.44
C LYS A 31 9.15 -1.51 4.91
N ILE A 32 9.51 -0.38 4.30
CA ILE A 32 9.81 -0.28 2.88
C ILE A 32 11.23 0.26 2.78
N SER A 33 12.09 -0.41 2.01
CA SER A 33 13.37 0.17 1.59
C SER A 33 13.21 0.88 0.26
N ILE A 34 13.78 2.07 0.15
CA ILE A 34 13.76 2.87 -1.07
C ILE A 34 15.20 3.07 -1.52
N TYR A 35 15.50 2.73 -2.78
CA TYR A 35 16.82 2.93 -3.37
C TYR A 35 16.75 3.97 -4.49
N SER A 36 17.58 5.00 -4.42
CA SER A 36 17.76 5.93 -5.54
C SER A 36 18.80 5.38 -6.49
N THR A 37 18.55 5.49 -7.79
CA THR A 37 19.45 4.99 -8.84
C THR A 37 19.72 6.06 -9.89
N VAL A 38 20.96 6.09 -10.36
CA VAL A 38 21.44 6.91 -11.49
C VAL A 38 22.26 5.99 -12.38
N ASP A 39 21.99 5.98 -13.69
CA ASP A 39 22.69 5.13 -14.66
C ASP A 39 22.80 3.65 -14.23
N SER A 40 21.70 3.10 -13.70
CA SER A 40 21.61 1.71 -13.19
C SER A 40 22.48 1.40 -11.97
N THR A 41 23.05 2.41 -11.31
CA THR A 41 23.81 2.27 -10.06
C THR A 41 23.00 2.82 -8.89
N VAL A 42 22.92 2.05 -7.80
CA VAL A 42 22.30 2.51 -6.55
C VAL A 42 23.19 3.58 -5.91
N THR A 43 22.62 4.77 -5.69
CA THR A 43 23.33 5.93 -5.12
C THR A 43 22.92 6.23 -3.69
N ASN A 44 21.71 5.82 -3.28
CA ASN A 44 21.19 6.05 -1.94
C ASN A 44 20.26 4.91 -1.51
N GLN A 45 20.12 4.73 -0.19
CA GLN A 45 19.15 3.86 0.44
C GLN A 45 18.53 4.54 1.66
N GLU A 46 17.22 4.44 1.78
CA GLU A 46 16.45 4.89 2.95
C GLU A 46 15.39 3.84 3.33
N ILE A 47 14.88 3.94 4.55
CA ILE A 47 13.86 3.03 5.07
C ILE A 47 12.72 3.84 5.66
N VAL A 48 11.49 3.51 5.28
CA VAL A 48 10.26 4.09 5.83
C VAL A 48 9.42 2.99 6.49
N TYR A 49 8.57 3.38 7.44
CA TYR A 49 7.78 2.44 8.25
C TYR A 49 6.31 2.79 8.22
N HIS A 50 5.45 1.78 8.10
CA HIS A 50 3.99 1.97 8.19
C HIS A 50 3.51 2.33 9.60
N TYR A 51 4.30 1.98 10.61
CA TYR A 51 3.98 2.14 12.03
C TYR A 51 5.20 2.62 12.80
N ASP A 52 4.97 3.53 13.74
CA ASP A 52 5.91 3.96 14.76
C ASP A 52 5.17 3.95 16.12
N PRO A 53 5.47 3.03 17.05
CA PRO A 53 6.56 2.05 17.01
C PRO A 53 6.35 0.92 15.99
N ILE A 54 7.45 0.25 15.62
CA ILE A 54 7.47 -0.88 14.68
C ILE A 54 6.62 -2.03 15.24
N VAL A 55 5.84 -2.64 14.35
CA VAL A 55 5.00 -3.81 14.66
C VAL A 55 5.64 -5.06 14.05
N ASP A 56 5.91 -6.05 14.90
CA ASP A 56 6.43 -7.35 14.46
C ASP A 56 5.37 -8.16 13.68
N ASN A 57 5.85 -9.11 12.87
CA ASN A 57 5.03 -10.01 12.05
C ASN A 57 4.11 -9.29 11.06
N LEU A 58 4.57 -8.18 10.50
CA LEU A 58 3.83 -7.37 9.55
C LEU A 58 4.66 -7.25 8.27
N ASP A 59 4.14 -7.64 7.12
CA ASP A 59 4.86 -7.70 5.86
C ASP A 59 4.21 -6.77 4.84
N VAL A 60 5.04 -5.99 4.14
CA VAL A 60 4.59 -5.18 3.01
C VAL A 60 4.53 -6.07 1.78
N TYR A 61 3.33 -6.56 1.48
CA TYR A 61 3.11 -7.62 0.51
C TYR A 61 2.95 -7.12 -0.93
N GLN A 62 2.55 -5.87 -1.14
CA GLN A 62 2.38 -5.33 -2.50
C GLN A 62 2.62 -3.82 -2.50
N LEU A 63 3.15 -3.26 -3.60
CA LEU A 63 3.56 -1.84 -3.66
C LEU A 63 3.15 -1.09 -4.94
N VAL A 64 1.88 -0.93 -5.28
CA VAL A 64 1.50 -0.35 -6.59
C VAL A 64 1.86 1.13 -6.77
N GLY A 65 2.74 1.45 -7.72
CA GLY A 65 2.99 2.83 -8.16
C GLY A 65 1.79 3.44 -8.89
N GLY A 66 1.54 4.73 -8.68
CA GLY A 66 0.45 5.45 -9.32
C GLY A 66 0.76 6.93 -9.52
N PHE A 67 -0.15 7.63 -10.18
CA PHE A 67 -0.01 9.06 -10.44
C PHE A 67 -1.35 9.75 -10.21
N CYS A 68 -1.32 10.84 -9.46
CA CYS A 68 -2.45 11.76 -9.33
C CYS A 68 -1.97 13.15 -9.80
N ASP A 69 -1.84 14.13 -8.90
CA ASP A 69 -1.13 15.39 -9.18
C ASP A 69 0.39 15.25 -9.06
N LYS A 70 0.84 14.22 -8.34
CA LYS A 70 2.23 13.86 -8.08
C LYS A 70 2.39 12.34 -8.07
N PRO A 71 3.62 11.81 -8.22
CA PRO A 71 3.90 10.39 -8.03
C PRO A 71 3.47 9.93 -6.64
N ILE A 72 2.82 8.76 -6.59
CA ILE A 72 2.38 8.12 -5.35
C ILE A 72 2.74 6.64 -5.39
N VAL A 73 2.86 6.04 -4.21
CA VAL A 73 3.00 4.59 -4.06
C VAL A 73 1.91 4.08 -3.12
N TRP A 74 1.16 3.09 -3.56
CA TRP A 74 0.27 2.33 -2.71
C TRP A 74 1.00 1.14 -2.13
N SER A 75 0.72 0.79 -0.89
CA SER A 75 1.28 -0.37 -0.22
C SER A 75 0.16 -1.16 0.43
N TYR A 76 0.26 -2.49 0.41
CA TYR A 76 -0.63 -3.38 1.13
C TYR A 76 0.16 -4.16 2.17
N VAL A 77 -0.39 -4.28 3.36
CA VAL A 77 0.30 -4.85 4.51
C VAL A 77 -0.48 -6.05 5.08
N TYR A 78 0.23 -7.15 5.34
CA TYR A 78 -0.30 -8.43 5.85
C TYR A 78 0.50 -8.93 7.06
N PRO A 79 -0.07 -9.56 8.10
CA PRO A 79 -1.48 -9.86 8.33
C PRO A 79 -2.26 -8.59 8.63
N GLY A 80 -3.48 -8.54 8.10
CA GLY A 80 -4.31 -7.35 8.08
C GLY A 80 -5.02 -7.20 6.75
N CYS A 81 -5.68 -6.07 6.56
CA CYS A 81 -6.27 -5.72 5.27
C CYS A 81 -6.18 -4.20 5.09
N VAL A 82 -4.97 -3.65 5.22
CA VAL A 82 -4.78 -2.20 5.21
C VAL A 82 -3.93 -1.79 4.02
N ALA A 83 -4.47 -0.86 3.22
CA ALA A 83 -3.76 -0.21 2.14
C ALA A 83 -3.34 1.21 2.57
N TYR A 84 -2.12 1.60 2.23
CA TYR A 84 -1.58 2.94 2.51
C TYR A 84 -1.13 3.61 1.23
N GLN A 85 -1.49 4.88 1.07
CA GLN A 85 -0.95 5.74 0.03
C GLN A 85 0.20 6.57 0.59
N TRP A 86 1.34 6.50 -0.07
CA TRP A 86 2.56 7.24 0.24
C TRP A 86 2.72 8.42 -0.71
N ASP A 87 3.06 9.57 -0.13
CA ASP A 87 3.71 10.65 -0.86
C ASP A 87 5.15 10.24 -1.13
N THR A 88 5.49 10.06 -2.41
CA THR A 88 6.87 9.71 -2.73
C THR A 88 7.79 10.84 -2.33
N ALA A 89 7.50 12.12 -2.58
CA ALA A 89 8.45 13.20 -2.33
C ALA A 89 8.82 13.37 -0.84
N ASN A 90 7.79 13.36 0.03
CA ASN A 90 7.99 13.64 1.45
C ASN A 90 8.16 12.39 2.32
N ARG A 91 8.03 11.18 1.73
CA ARG A 91 8.12 9.90 2.47
C ARG A 91 7.08 9.77 3.58
N THR A 92 5.89 10.33 3.36
CA THR A 92 4.80 10.35 4.35
C THR A 92 3.57 9.59 3.87
N ILE A 93 2.83 9.02 4.82
CA ILE A 93 1.54 8.39 4.55
C ILE A 93 0.49 9.50 4.39
N LEU A 94 -0.15 9.54 3.22
CA LEU A 94 -1.25 10.46 2.91
C LEU A 94 -2.60 9.89 3.33
N HIS A 95 -2.83 8.62 3.01
CA HIS A 95 -4.10 7.95 3.28
C HIS A 95 -3.90 6.53 3.78
N LYS A 96 -4.83 6.08 4.61
CA LYS A 96 -4.92 4.73 5.15
C LYS A 96 -6.34 4.21 4.94
N LEU A 97 -6.46 3.06 4.31
CA LEU A 97 -7.73 2.38 4.07
C LEU A 97 -7.70 1.01 4.72
N ASP A 98 -8.59 0.81 5.69
CA ASP A 98 -8.88 -0.51 6.24
C ASP A 98 -9.92 -1.19 5.35
N CYS A 99 -9.43 -2.08 4.48
CA CYS A 99 -10.24 -2.79 3.49
C CYS A 99 -11.22 -3.77 4.13
N SER A 100 -11.10 -4.11 5.42
CA SER A 100 -12.14 -4.89 6.12
C SER A 100 -13.47 -4.15 6.18
N LYS A 101 -13.45 -2.82 6.12
CA LYS A 101 -14.63 -1.94 6.12
C LYS A 101 -15.31 -1.83 4.75
N LEU A 102 -14.70 -2.36 3.70
CA LEU A 102 -15.26 -2.35 2.35
C LEU A 102 -16.20 -3.53 2.11
N ALA A 103 -16.04 -4.62 2.86
CA ALA A 103 -17.00 -5.70 2.84
C ALA A 103 -18.33 -5.18 3.40
N PRO A 104 -19.46 -5.35 2.70
CA PRO A 104 -20.76 -5.00 3.26
C PRO A 104 -20.94 -5.80 4.55
N CYS A 105 -21.09 -5.12 5.68
CA CYS A 105 -21.53 -5.75 6.91
C CYS A 105 -22.91 -6.36 6.61
N SER A 106 -22.97 -7.67 6.38
CA SER A 106 -24.21 -8.42 6.19
C SER A 106 -24.98 -8.61 7.50
N GLU A 107 -24.96 -7.62 8.39
CA GLU A 107 -25.83 -7.56 9.57
C GLU A 107 -27.20 -7.01 9.16
N SER A 108 -28.04 -7.93 8.69
CA SER A 108 -29.51 -7.98 8.84
C SER A 108 -30.32 -6.67 8.69
N LEU A 109 -30.78 -6.38 7.46
CA LEU A 109 -32.12 -5.81 7.24
C LEU A 109 -33.15 -6.97 7.14
N MET A 110 -33.24 -7.80 8.17
CA MET A 110 -34.14 -8.95 8.23
C MET A 110 -34.95 -8.92 9.53
N SER A 111 -35.80 -7.91 9.69
CA SER A 111 -37.07 -8.02 10.43
C SER A 111 -37.89 -6.75 10.23
N ILE A 112 -38.50 -6.58 9.06
CA ILE A 112 -39.75 -5.82 9.00
C ILE A 112 -40.85 -6.85 9.21
N SER A 113 -41.29 -7.02 10.45
CA SER A 113 -42.52 -7.75 10.76
C SER A 113 -43.69 -6.92 10.21
N ILE A 114 -44.19 -7.30 9.03
CA ILE A 114 -45.48 -6.81 8.56
C ILE A 114 -46.53 -7.62 9.31
N GLU A 115 -47.25 -6.97 10.23
CA GLU A 115 -48.42 -7.54 10.88
C GLU A 115 -49.47 -7.88 9.81
N GLU A 116 -49.72 -9.18 9.60
CA GLU A 116 -50.89 -9.64 8.86
C GLU A 116 -52.12 -9.54 9.77
N HIS A 117 -52.79 -8.39 9.75
CA HIS A 117 -54.18 -8.30 10.18
C HIS A 117 -55.06 -8.93 9.10
N LEU A 118 -55.45 -10.20 9.25
CA LEU A 118 -56.61 -10.79 8.57
C LEU A 118 -57.10 -12.06 9.31
N SER A 119 -57.91 -11.87 10.35
CA SER A 119 -59.13 -12.65 10.64
C SER A 119 -59.84 -12.12 11.87
#